data_AF-A0A6V8CCD3-F1
#
_entry.id   AF-A0A6V8CCD3-F1
#
_cell.length_a   1.000
_cell.length_b   1.000
_cell.length_c   1.000
_cell.angle_alpha   90.00
_cell.angle_beta   90.00
_cell.angle_gamma   90.00
#
_symmetry.space_group_name_H-M   'P 1'
#
loop_
_entity.id
_entity.type
_entity.pdbx_description
1 polymer ?
#
loop_
_entity_poly.entity_id
_entity_poly.type
_entity_poly.pdbx_seq_one_letter_code
_entity_poly.pdbx_strand_id
1 'polypeptide(L)'
;MAQGDLPRIHGSGWKPSGPLSFVAPLVADAARAELLRFMAERHQGLLPVAVDAWASSIGDHDVFDGASWHGFSESFLEAFAIRTAEQAGHLEGVDAAEEIIPRRNADLHLGRRLTRVLIDLRLTLRRLAHYMAVTLDHRQEWQRMMTRTRALDEALKVLYTEGREAPDGSRFGGKGFRSTWQEAIVAAATPLARQQDAPLGARPGAGYDGDLVAPMIRDVGLALAMGDTPLGVMAANLGKAGSVMDGGQDDAGGRDLHIGAW
;
A
#
# COMPACT_ATOMS: atom_id res chain seq x y z
N MET A 1 37.93 -12.22 -1.63
CA MET A 1 36.57 -12.38 -2.19
C MET A 1 35.83 -11.07 -1.93
N ALA A 2 35.49 -10.32 -2.98
CA ALA A 2 34.76 -9.06 -2.82
C ALA A 2 33.34 -9.38 -2.32
N GLN A 3 32.95 -8.67 -1.26
CA GLN A 3 31.69 -8.80 -0.56
C GLN A 3 30.55 -8.36 -1.46
N GLY A 4 29.53 -9.21 -1.65
CA GLY A 4 28.28 -8.77 -2.28
C GLY A 4 27.51 -7.83 -1.34
N ASP A 5 26.89 -6.80 -1.92
CA ASP A 5 26.14 -5.81 -1.15
C ASP A 5 25.02 -6.44 -0.32
N LEU A 6 24.83 -5.94 0.91
CA LEU A 6 23.70 -6.35 1.74
C LEU A 6 22.37 -5.97 1.07
N PRO A 7 21.29 -6.77 1.24
CA PRO A 7 19.99 -6.42 0.69
C PRO A 7 19.55 -5.02 1.15
N ARG A 8 19.11 -4.18 0.21
CA ARG A 8 18.55 -2.87 0.51
C ARG A 8 17.34 -3.02 1.44
N ILE A 9 17.26 -2.19 2.48
CA ILE A 9 16.03 -2.06 3.28
C ILE A 9 15.16 -1.01 2.59
N HIS A 10 14.16 -1.46 1.84
CA HIS A 10 13.21 -0.56 1.19
C HIS A 10 12.45 0.25 2.24
N GLY A 11 12.30 1.56 2.02
CA GLY A 11 11.59 2.45 2.94
C GLY A 11 12.39 2.91 4.17
N SER A 12 13.69 2.63 4.28
CA SER A 12 14.51 3.01 5.45
C SER A 12 14.47 4.51 5.80
N GLY A 13 14.30 5.38 4.80
CA GLY A 13 14.16 6.83 4.99
C GLY A 13 12.73 7.35 4.80
N TRP A 14 11.76 6.48 4.56
CA TRP A 14 10.38 6.93 4.32
C TRP A 14 9.82 7.56 5.58
N LYS A 15 9.29 8.77 5.46
CA LYS A 15 8.50 9.44 6.49
C LYS A 15 7.32 10.18 5.87
N PRO A 16 6.18 10.29 6.58
CA PRO A 16 5.09 11.14 6.11
C PRO A 16 5.62 12.57 5.96
N SER A 17 5.22 13.24 4.87
CA SER A 17 5.63 14.62 4.58
C SER A 17 5.00 15.64 5.51
N GLY A 18 3.90 15.28 6.18
CA GLY A 18 3.18 16.14 7.10
C GLY A 18 1.94 15.47 7.71
N PRO A 19 1.16 16.23 8.50
CA PRO A 19 -0.05 15.75 9.15
C PRO A 19 -1.15 15.43 8.14
N LEU A 20 -2.12 14.60 8.56
CA LEU A 20 -3.38 14.41 7.84
C LEU A 20 -4.47 15.24 8.49
N SER A 21 -5.45 15.71 7.71
CA SER A 21 -6.64 16.35 8.27
C SER A 21 -7.56 15.29 8.87
N PHE A 22 -7.78 15.35 10.18
CA PHE A 22 -8.68 14.43 10.87
C PHE A 22 -10.13 14.91 10.76
N VAL A 23 -11.06 13.98 10.52
CA VAL A 23 -12.50 14.20 10.61
C VAL A 23 -13.05 13.88 12.00
N ALA A 24 -12.27 13.19 12.83
CA ALA A 24 -12.57 12.89 14.22
C ALA A 24 -11.27 12.84 15.05
N PRO A 25 -11.29 13.23 16.33
CA PRO A 25 -10.10 13.15 17.18
C PRO A 25 -9.70 11.70 17.45
N LEU A 26 -8.40 11.45 17.55
CA LEU A 26 -7.85 10.17 17.97
C LEU A 26 -7.67 10.15 19.49
N VAL A 27 -8.35 9.25 20.18
CA VAL A 27 -8.17 9.07 21.64
C VAL A 27 -6.82 8.43 21.94
N ALA A 28 -6.03 9.02 22.83
CA ALA A 28 -4.67 8.59 23.14
C ALA A 28 -4.61 7.13 23.62
N ASP A 29 -5.51 6.72 24.53
CA ASP A 29 -5.57 5.34 25.03
C ASP A 29 -5.89 4.32 23.94
N ALA A 30 -6.79 4.65 23.02
CA ALA A 30 -7.12 3.78 21.89
C ALA A 30 -5.91 3.63 20.95
N ALA A 31 -5.22 4.74 20.66
CA ALA A 31 -4.00 4.72 19.86
C ALA A 31 -2.87 3.91 20.53
N ARG A 32 -2.71 4.06 21.85
CA ARG A 32 -1.76 3.30 22.65
C ARG A 32 -2.05 1.81 22.58
N ALA A 33 -3.31 1.42 22.78
CA ALA A 33 -3.72 0.02 22.75
C ALA A 33 -3.41 -0.62 21.39
N GLU A 34 -3.69 0.07 20.29
CA GLU A 34 -3.39 -0.41 18.93
C GLU A 34 -1.89 -0.53 18.66
N LEU A 35 -1.09 0.46 19.10
CA LEU A 35 0.37 0.40 19.00
C LEU A 35 0.94 -0.80 19.78
N LEU A 36 0.52 -0.97 21.05
CA LEU A 36 1.03 -2.04 21.89
C LEU A 36 0.57 -3.42 21.40
N ARG A 37 -0.64 -3.53 20.85
CA ARG A 37 -1.11 -4.74 20.17
C ARG A 37 -0.21 -5.09 18.99
N PHE A 38 0.09 -4.13 18.12
CA PHE A 38 1.03 -4.32 17.01
C PHE A 38 2.42 -4.76 17.48
N MET A 39 2.94 -4.13 18.53
CA MET A 39 4.22 -4.50 19.13
C MET A 39 4.20 -5.91 19.71
N ALA A 40 3.13 -6.32 20.39
CA ALA A 40 3.00 -7.68 20.90
C ALA A 40 2.96 -8.73 19.77
N GLU A 41 2.27 -8.45 18.67
CA GLU A 41 2.16 -9.35 17.51
C GLU A 41 3.48 -9.52 16.74
N ARG A 42 4.29 -8.46 16.62
CA ARG A 42 5.44 -8.41 15.69
C ARG A 42 6.81 -8.27 16.36
N HIS A 43 6.86 -7.60 17.50
CA HIS A 43 8.08 -7.08 18.12
C HIS A 43 8.06 -7.22 19.65
N GLN A 44 7.53 -8.35 20.17
CA GLN A 44 7.25 -8.56 21.60
C GLN A 44 8.42 -8.18 22.53
N GLY A 45 9.66 -8.49 22.16
CA GLY A 45 10.85 -8.19 22.96
C GLY A 45 11.16 -6.69 23.14
N LEU A 46 10.53 -5.82 22.34
CA LEU A 46 10.67 -4.37 22.41
C LEU A 46 9.41 -3.70 23.01
N LEU A 47 8.46 -4.47 23.52
CA LEU A 47 7.23 -3.94 24.11
C LEU A 47 7.49 -3.01 25.31
N PRO A 48 8.39 -3.34 26.26
CA PRO A 48 8.72 -2.42 27.36
C PRO A 48 9.28 -1.09 26.86
N VAL A 49 10.15 -1.13 25.85
CA VAL A 49 10.72 0.07 25.23
C VAL A 49 9.65 0.94 24.59
N ALA A 50 8.68 0.35 23.91
CA ALA A 50 7.54 1.08 23.34
C ALA A 50 6.66 1.71 24.43
N VAL A 51 6.44 1.02 25.55
CA VAL A 51 5.69 1.57 26.69
C VAL A 51 6.40 2.80 27.26
N ASP A 52 7.70 2.73 27.48
CA ASP A 52 8.49 3.82 28.05
C ASP A 52 8.63 5.00 27.07
N ALA A 53 8.85 4.70 25.77
CA ALA A 53 8.87 5.70 24.72
C ALA A 53 7.52 6.43 24.61
N TRP A 54 6.40 5.70 24.70
CA TRP A 54 5.07 6.31 24.73
C TRP A 54 4.91 7.24 25.94
N ALA A 55 5.19 6.74 27.15
CA ALA A 55 5.02 7.48 28.39
C ALA A 55 5.85 8.78 28.43
N SER A 56 7.04 8.76 27.84
CA SER A 56 7.90 9.95 27.74
C SER A 56 7.51 10.92 26.62
N SER A 57 6.71 10.49 25.64
CA SER A 57 6.35 11.30 24.47
C SER A 57 4.92 11.86 24.51
N ILE A 58 4.03 11.25 25.30
CA ILE A 58 2.59 11.58 25.30
C ILE A 58 2.29 12.97 25.87
N GLY A 59 3.10 13.48 26.81
CA GLY A 59 2.82 14.74 27.50
C GLY A 59 1.43 14.72 28.15
N ASP A 60 0.69 15.82 27.99
CA ASP A 60 -0.67 16.00 28.53
C ASP A 60 -1.78 15.67 27.48
N HIS A 61 -1.45 14.91 26.43
CA HIS A 61 -2.40 14.60 25.37
C HIS A 61 -3.35 13.45 25.74
N ASP A 62 -4.62 13.78 25.95
CA ASP A 62 -5.71 12.78 26.05
C ASP A 62 -6.33 12.46 24.68
N VAL A 63 -6.28 13.42 23.75
CA VAL A 63 -6.78 13.30 22.37
C VAL A 63 -5.82 14.00 21.40
N PHE A 64 -5.80 13.51 20.17
CA PHE A 64 -5.01 14.08 19.09
C PHE A 64 -5.87 14.53 17.92
N ASP A 65 -5.54 15.70 17.39
CA ASP A 65 -5.83 16.05 16.00
C ASP A 65 -4.68 15.61 15.08
N GLY A 66 -4.80 15.94 13.79
CA GLY A 66 -3.81 15.53 12.80
C GLY A 66 -2.40 16.08 13.04
N ALA A 67 -2.30 17.34 13.50
CA ALA A 67 -1.03 18.03 13.71
C ALA A 67 -0.32 17.51 14.96
N SER A 68 -1.05 17.43 16.08
CA SER A 68 -0.54 16.89 17.35
C SER A 68 -0.18 15.41 17.23
N TRP A 69 -0.97 14.59 16.52
CA TRP A 69 -0.61 13.18 16.27
C TRP A 69 0.68 13.04 15.46
N HIS A 70 0.87 13.91 14.46
CA HIS A 70 2.08 13.89 13.64
C HIS A 70 3.32 14.25 14.48
N GLY A 71 3.26 15.32 15.27
CA GLY A 71 4.35 15.71 16.17
C GLY A 71 4.65 14.63 17.21
N PHE A 72 3.60 14.10 17.87
CA PHE A 72 3.74 12.97 18.79
C PHE A 72 4.41 11.75 18.14
N SER A 73 4.02 11.40 16.91
CA SER A 73 4.58 10.26 16.19
C SER A 73 6.09 10.41 15.95
N GLU A 74 6.55 11.62 15.62
CA GLU A 74 7.97 11.90 15.45
C GLU A 74 8.74 11.77 16.78
N SER A 75 8.25 12.40 17.85
CA SER A 75 8.85 12.32 19.18
C SER A 75 8.89 10.89 19.73
N PHE A 76 7.80 10.13 19.56
CA PHE A 76 7.73 8.73 19.96
C PHE A 76 8.77 7.88 19.22
N LEU A 77 8.89 8.02 17.90
CA LEU A 77 9.83 7.24 17.10
C LEU A 77 11.29 7.57 17.45
N GLU A 78 11.59 8.83 17.74
CA GLU A 78 12.90 9.26 18.23
C GLU A 78 13.22 8.65 19.59
N ALA A 79 12.31 8.80 20.57
CA ALA A 79 12.47 8.22 21.90
C ALA A 79 12.62 6.69 21.85
N PHE A 80 11.82 6.01 21.00
CA PHE A 80 11.93 4.58 20.80
C PHE A 80 13.28 4.18 20.19
N ALA A 81 13.77 4.92 19.20
CA ALA A 81 15.04 4.64 18.53
C ALA A 81 16.23 4.76 19.50
N ILE A 82 16.28 5.85 20.28
CA ILE A 82 17.31 6.09 21.28
C ILE A 82 17.32 4.96 22.32
N ARG A 83 16.17 4.67 22.93
CA ARG A 83 16.06 3.64 23.97
C ARG A 83 16.39 2.24 23.47
N THR A 84 15.99 1.91 22.23
CA THR A 84 16.32 0.61 21.62
C THR A 84 17.82 0.51 21.35
N ALA A 85 18.46 1.59 20.88
CA ALA A 85 19.90 1.63 20.66
C ALA A 85 20.68 1.52 21.99
N GLU A 86 20.22 2.21 23.03
CA GLU A 86 20.76 2.06 24.39
C GLU A 86 20.64 0.62 24.87
N GLN A 87 19.46 0.00 24.79
CA GLN A 87 19.28 -1.41 25.18
C GLN A 87 20.21 -2.35 24.39
N ALA A 88 20.41 -2.11 23.09
CA ALA A 88 21.32 -2.89 22.26
C ALA A 88 22.80 -2.72 22.67
N GLY A 89 23.21 -1.51 23.08
CA GLY A 89 24.56 -1.24 23.56
C GLY A 89 24.89 -1.88 24.92
N HIS A 90 23.88 -2.32 25.67
CA HIS A 90 24.03 -2.96 26.98
C HIS A 90 23.86 -4.50 26.91
N LEU A 91 23.97 -5.12 25.74
CA LEU A 91 23.92 -6.58 25.61
C LEU A 91 25.19 -7.22 26.19
N GLU A 92 25.15 -7.44 27.51
CA GLU A 92 26.23 -8.09 28.26
C GLU A 92 26.60 -9.44 27.61
N GLY A 93 27.88 -9.61 27.30
CA GLY A 93 28.40 -10.83 26.67
C GLY A 93 28.29 -10.90 25.13
N VAL A 94 27.86 -9.82 24.46
CA VAL A 94 27.88 -9.74 22.98
C VAL A 94 28.88 -8.67 22.56
N ASP A 95 29.97 -9.07 21.88
CA ASP A 95 30.89 -8.11 21.27
C ASP A 95 30.26 -7.53 19.99
N ALA A 96 30.16 -6.21 19.94
CA ALA A 96 29.70 -5.42 18.80
C ALA A 96 30.34 -5.83 17.46
N ALA A 97 31.63 -6.19 17.49
CA ALA A 97 32.42 -6.60 16.34
C ALA A 97 32.31 -8.10 16.02
N GLU A 98 31.78 -8.92 16.92
CA GLU A 98 31.65 -10.35 16.74
C GLU A 98 30.56 -10.69 15.72
N GLU A 99 30.88 -11.64 14.85
CA GLU A 99 29.95 -12.15 13.83
C GLU A 99 28.87 -13.03 14.46
N ILE A 100 27.65 -12.50 14.60
CA ILE A 100 26.52 -13.25 15.18
C ILE A 100 25.68 -14.00 14.14
N ILE A 101 25.79 -13.62 12.87
CA ILE A 101 25.24 -14.36 11.72
C ILE A 101 26.21 -14.23 10.54
N PRO A 102 26.18 -15.17 9.57
CA PRO A 102 27.08 -15.13 8.42
C PRO A 102 27.20 -13.74 7.80
N ARG A 103 28.43 -13.20 7.86
CA ARG A 103 28.89 -11.94 7.29
C ARG A 103 28.27 -10.68 7.91
N ARG A 104 27.77 -10.74 9.15
CA ARG A 104 27.31 -9.54 9.89
C ARG A 104 27.70 -9.64 11.36
N ASN A 105 28.37 -8.58 11.82
CA ASN A 105 28.61 -8.38 13.23
C ASN A 105 27.32 -7.98 13.97
N ALA A 106 27.38 -8.00 15.30
CA ALA A 106 26.26 -7.65 16.17
C ALA A 106 25.70 -6.25 15.85
N ASP A 107 26.55 -5.24 15.74
CA ASP A 107 26.14 -3.85 15.46
C ASP A 107 25.35 -3.72 14.16
N LEU A 108 25.90 -4.27 13.07
CA LEU A 108 25.27 -4.21 11.75
C LEU A 108 23.95 -4.98 11.73
N HIS A 109 23.90 -6.12 12.42
CA HIS A 109 22.67 -6.91 12.50
C HIS A 109 21.58 -6.17 13.28
N LEU A 110 21.90 -5.69 14.48
CA LEU A 110 20.96 -5.01 15.38
C LEU A 110 20.50 -3.67 14.80
N GLY A 111 21.41 -2.86 14.24
CA GLY A 111 21.05 -1.61 13.55
C GLY A 111 20.10 -1.82 12.37
N ARG A 112 20.28 -2.91 11.60
CA ARG A 112 19.36 -3.29 10.52
C ARG A 112 18.02 -3.82 11.03
N ARG A 113 17.97 -4.42 12.23
CA ARG A 113 16.69 -4.80 12.87
C ARG A 113 15.95 -3.56 13.35
N LEU A 114 16.63 -2.65 14.05
CA LEU A 114 16.06 -1.37 14.49
C LEU A 114 15.47 -0.59 13.30
N THR A 115 16.21 -0.49 12.19
CA THR A 115 15.72 0.16 10.96
C THR A 115 14.38 -0.42 10.50
N ARG A 116 14.22 -1.76 10.51
CA ARG A 116 12.97 -2.40 10.09
C ARG A 116 11.83 -2.15 11.08
N VAL A 117 12.12 -2.23 12.38
CA VAL A 117 11.12 -1.94 13.42
C VAL A 117 10.64 -0.49 13.31
N LEU A 118 11.52 0.47 13.03
CA LEU A 118 11.15 1.87 12.85
C LEU A 118 10.26 2.10 11.62
N ILE A 119 10.49 1.37 10.51
CA ILE A 119 9.59 1.40 9.34
C ILE A 119 8.20 0.90 9.74
N ASP A 120 8.15 -0.25 10.39
CA ASP A 120 6.91 -0.88 10.85
C ASP A 120 6.11 0.04 11.78
N LEU A 121 6.77 0.61 12.80
CA LEU A 121 6.15 1.55 13.74
C LEU A 121 5.63 2.80 13.03
N ARG A 122 6.41 3.38 12.12
CA ARG A 122 6.00 4.56 11.37
C ARG A 122 4.76 4.29 10.50
N LEU A 123 4.71 3.13 9.86
CA LEU A 123 3.54 2.70 9.08
C LEU A 123 2.32 2.47 9.97
N THR A 124 2.50 1.87 11.15
CA THR A 124 1.42 1.67 12.13
C THR A 124 0.85 3.00 12.62
N LEU A 125 1.70 3.95 13.01
CA LEU A 125 1.28 5.29 13.44
C LEU A 125 0.58 6.06 12.30
N ARG A 126 1.09 5.93 11.07
CA ARG A 126 0.44 6.54 9.90
C ARG A 126 -0.91 5.91 9.59
N ARG A 127 -1.07 4.60 9.79
CA ARG A 127 -2.35 3.91 9.61
C ARG A 127 -3.42 4.43 10.59
N LEU A 128 -3.05 4.64 11.84
CA LEU A 128 -3.95 5.25 12.84
C LEU A 128 -4.41 6.64 12.40
N ALA A 129 -3.49 7.45 11.86
CA ALA A 129 -3.82 8.75 11.29
C ALA A 129 -4.81 8.65 10.12
N HIS A 130 -4.63 7.68 9.22
CA HIS A 130 -5.57 7.47 8.12
C HIS A 130 -6.96 7.07 8.58
N TYR A 131 -7.11 6.24 9.62
CA TYR A 131 -8.45 5.91 10.14
C TYR A 131 -9.25 7.15 10.56
N MET A 132 -8.55 8.17 11.08
CA MET A 132 -9.18 9.42 11.50
C MET A 132 -9.33 10.44 10.37
N ALA A 133 -8.65 10.25 9.23
CA ALA A 133 -8.70 11.18 8.08
C ALA A 133 -9.72 10.77 7.01
N VAL A 134 -10.30 9.57 7.10
CA VAL A 134 -11.24 9.05 6.11
C VAL A 134 -12.62 9.69 6.28
N THR A 135 -13.03 10.49 5.30
CA THR A 135 -14.34 11.13 5.21
C THR A 135 -15.45 10.14 4.80
N LEU A 136 -16.70 10.58 4.93
CA LEU A 136 -17.85 9.85 4.39
C LEU A 136 -17.79 9.75 2.85
N ASP A 137 -17.33 10.79 2.17
CA ASP A 137 -17.22 10.82 0.71
C ASP A 137 -16.25 9.76 0.20
N HIS A 138 -15.09 9.59 0.87
CA HIS A 138 -14.16 8.50 0.59
C HIS A 138 -14.87 7.14 0.69
N ARG A 139 -15.66 6.91 1.76
CA ARG A 139 -16.37 5.64 1.95
C ARG A 139 -17.43 5.39 0.88
N GLN A 140 -18.18 6.42 0.49
CA GLN A 140 -19.17 6.32 -0.59
C GLN A 140 -18.50 6.01 -1.93
N GLU A 141 -17.39 6.67 -2.23
CA GLU A 141 -16.59 6.41 -3.41
C GLU A 141 -16.07 4.96 -3.43
N TRP A 142 -15.42 4.52 -2.34
CA TRP A 142 -14.88 3.16 -2.24
C TRP A 142 -15.98 2.11 -2.40
N GLN A 143 -17.13 2.28 -1.72
CA GLN A 143 -18.23 1.33 -1.84
C GLN A 143 -18.75 1.21 -3.28
N ARG A 144 -18.91 2.36 -3.96
CA ARG A 144 -19.32 2.41 -5.36
C ARG A 144 -18.31 1.72 -6.27
N MET A 145 -17.02 2.00 -6.09
CA MET A 145 -15.95 1.38 -6.88
C MET A 145 -15.84 -0.12 -6.61
N MET A 146 -15.87 -0.54 -5.35
CA MET A 146 -15.85 -1.95 -4.96
C MET A 146 -17.02 -2.73 -5.58
N THR A 147 -18.22 -2.13 -5.58
CA THR A 147 -19.42 -2.75 -6.17
C THR A 147 -19.28 -2.87 -7.69
N ARG A 148 -18.74 -1.84 -8.36
CA ARG A 148 -18.45 -1.89 -9.80
C ARG A 148 -17.41 -2.96 -10.13
N THR A 149 -16.34 -3.04 -9.36
CA THR A 149 -15.30 -4.08 -9.48
C THR A 149 -15.91 -5.48 -9.35
N ARG A 150 -16.73 -5.72 -8.32
CA ARG A 150 -17.40 -7.00 -8.11
C ARG A 150 -18.31 -7.36 -9.29
N ALA A 151 -19.14 -6.42 -9.74
CA ALA A 151 -20.05 -6.65 -10.86
C ALA A 151 -19.30 -7.01 -12.16
N LEU A 152 -18.17 -6.32 -12.42
CA LEU A 152 -17.31 -6.62 -13.57
C LEU A 152 -16.65 -8.01 -13.43
N ASP A 153 -16.13 -8.34 -12.26
CA ASP A 153 -15.54 -9.66 -11.98
C ASP A 153 -16.54 -10.80 -12.18
N GLU A 154 -17.81 -10.60 -11.81
CA GLU A 154 -18.88 -11.59 -12.01
C GLU A 154 -19.23 -11.75 -13.49
N ALA A 155 -19.30 -10.65 -14.25
CA ALA A 155 -19.49 -10.69 -15.69
C ALA A 155 -18.32 -11.41 -16.40
N LEU A 156 -17.09 -11.08 -16.03
CA LEU A 156 -15.88 -11.76 -16.53
C LEU A 156 -15.91 -13.25 -16.19
N LYS A 157 -16.29 -13.62 -14.95
CA LYS A 157 -16.43 -15.02 -14.54
C LYS A 157 -17.32 -15.79 -15.50
N VAL A 158 -18.54 -15.30 -15.76
CA VAL A 158 -19.50 -15.94 -16.68
C VAL A 158 -18.86 -16.13 -18.06
N LEU A 159 -18.22 -15.07 -18.60
CA LEU A 159 -17.55 -15.13 -19.90
C LEU A 159 -16.46 -16.20 -19.96
N TYR A 160 -15.67 -16.38 -18.90
CA TYR A 160 -14.58 -17.34 -18.88
C TYR A 160 -15.00 -18.76 -18.53
N THR A 161 -16.04 -18.95 -17.71
CA THR A 161 -16.48 -20.28 -17.28
C THR A 161 -17.50 -20.89 -18.22
N GLU A 162 -18.45 -20.10 -18.71
CA GLU A 162 -19.49 -20.59 -19.62
C GLU A 162 -19.05 -20.44 -21.08
N GLY A 163 -18.21 -19.44 -21.37
CA GLY A 163 -17.81 -19.12 -22.74
C GLY A 163 -18.93 -18.50 -23.56
N ARG A 164 -18.56 -17.81 -24.64
CA ARG A 164 -19.50 -17.24 -25.61
C ARG A 164 -19.18 -17.78 -27.00
N GLU A 165 -20.20 -18.03 -27.81
CA GLU A 165 -19.98 -18.46 -29.19
C GLU A 165 -19.30 -17.33 -29.97
N ALA A 166 -18.22 -17.66 -30.66
CA ALA A 166 -17.49 -16.76 -31.54
C ALA A 166 -18.05 -16.88 -32.98
N PRO A 167 -17.81 -15.86 -33.84
CA PRO A 167 -18.34 -15.87 -35.21
C PRO A 167 -17.89 -17.06 -36.07
N ASP A 168 -16.78 -17.70 -35.71
CA ASP A 168 -16.25 -18.90 -36.37
C ASP A 168 -16.86 -20.22 -35.86
N GLY A 169 -17.86 -20.14 -34.97
CA GLY A 169 -18.49 -21.30 -34.34
C GLY A 169 -17.67 -21.92 -33.20
N SER A 170 -16.48 -21.38 -32.89
CA SER A 170 -15.75 -21.75 -31.68
C SER A 170 -16.40 -21.12 -30.45
N ARG A 171 -16.03 -21.58 -29.25
CA ARG A 171 -16.39 -20.88 -28.01
C ARG A 171 -15.20 -20.07 -27.55
N PHE A 172 -15.42 -18.77 -27.34
CA PHE A 172 -14.53 -17.95 -26.54
C PHE A 172 -14.39 -18.59 -25.16
N GLY A 173 -13.15 -18.86 -24.79
CA GLY A 173 -12.75 -19.38 -23.49
C GLY A 173 -11.31 -18.94 -23.21
N GLY A 174 -10.92 -18.91 -21.95
CA GLY A 174 -9.59 -18.44 -21.59
C GLY A 174 -9.38 -18.31 -20.09
N LYS A 175 -8.16 -17.93 -19.73
CA LYS A 175 -7.79 -17.64 -18.35
C LYS A 175 -8.21 -16.21 -18.01
N GLY A 176 -9.27 -16.07 -17.23
CA GLY A 176 -9.66 -14.82 -16.61
C GLY A 176 -9.02 -14.60 -15.26
N PHE A 177 -8.51 -13.41 -15.02
CA PHE A 177 -8.14 -12.98 -13.67
C PHE A 177 -9.27 -12.13 -13.09
N ARG A 178 -9.56 -12.41 -11.82
CA ARG A 178 -10.60 -11.73 -11.06
C ARG A 178 -9.99 -11.16 -9.80
N SER A 179 -10.54 -10.04 -9.36
CA SER A 179 -10.16 -9.33 -8.16
C SER A 179 -11.11 -9.58 -6.98
N THR A 180 -11.87 -10.69 -7.03
CA THR A 180 -12.86 -11.01 -5.99
C THR A 180 -12.18 -11.10 -4.62
N TRP A 181 -12.75 -10.40 -3.64
CA TRP A 181 -12.20 -10.18 -2.28
C TRP A 181 -11.00 -9.24 -2.19
N GLN A 182 -10.60 -8.62 -3.29
CA GLN A 182 -9.53 -7.61 -3.37
C GLN A 182 -10.09 -6.24 -3.77
N GLU A 183 -11.41 -6.07 -3.80
CA GLU A 183 -12.06 -4.86 -4.29
C GLU A 183 -11.66 -3.62 -3.49
N ALA A 184 -11.32 -3.78 -2.20
CA ALA A 184 -10.87 -2.69 -1.34
C ALA A 184 -9.57 -2.01 -1.83
N ILE A 185 -8.84 -2.62 -2.78
CA ILE A 185 -7.67 -1.99 -3.42
C ILE A 185 -8.02 -0.67 -4.13
N VAL A 186 -9.30 -0.42 -4.45
CA VAL A 186 -9.79 0.87 -4.98
C VAL A 186 -9.35 2.06 -4.13
N ALA A 187 -9.19 1.87 -2.81
CA ALA A 187 -8.78 2.94 -1.90
C ALA A 187 -7.33 3.40 -2.12
N ALA A 188 -6.49 2.59 -2.78
CA ALA A 188 -5.13 2.98 -3.15
C ALA A 188 -5.11 4.13 -4.17
N ALA A 189 -6.22 4.35 -4.88
CA ALA A 189 -6.36 5.46 -5.83
C ALA A 189 -6.68 6.81 -5.15
N THR A 190 -7.14 6.79 -3.89
CA THR A 190 -7.57 8.01 -3.16
C THR A 190 -6.47 9.07 -2.98
N PRO A 191 -5.22 8.72 -2.61
CA PRO A 191 -4.17 9.73 -2.46
C PRO A 191 -3.55 10.17 -3.80
N LEU A 192 -3.97 9.58 -4.93
CA LEU A 192 -3.38 9.84 -6.24
C LEU A 192 -4.07 11.00 -6.95
N ALA A 193 -3.29 11.78 -7.72
CA ALA A 193 -3.82 12.72 -8.69
C ALA A 193 -4.42 11.93 -9.87
N ARG A 194 -5.75 11.94 -9.99
CA ARG A 194 -6.47 11.19 -11.02
C ARG A 194 -7.00 12.12 -12.09
N GLN A 195 -7.00 11.67 -13.33
CA GLN A 195 -7.58 12.38 -14.46
C GLN A 195 -8.54 11.45 -15.23
N GLN A 196 -9.65 11.10 -14.58
CA GLN A 196 -10.61 10.11 -15.09
C GLN A 196 -11.28 10.53 -16.41
N ASP A 197 -11.35 11.83 -16.68
CA ASP A 197 -11.93 12.40 -17.90
C ASP A 197 -10.89 12.56 -19.04
N ALA A 198 -9.67 12.06 -18.86
CA ALA A 198 -8.65 12.10 -19.92
C ALA A 198 -9.13 11.33 -21.18
N PRO A 199 -8.96 11.90 -22.39
CA PRO A 199 -9.28 11.20 -23.63
C PRO A 199 -8.49 9.90 -23.76
N LEU A 200 -9.05 8.84 -24.37
CA LEU A 200 -8.40 7.52 -24.54
C LEU A 200 -7.00 7.54 -25.18
N GLY A 201 -6.67 8.58 -25.95
CA GLY A 201 -5.36 8.76 -26.57
C GLY A 201 -4.38 9.63 -25.77
N ALA A 202 -4.76 10.13 -24.59
CA ALA A 202 -3.88 10.93 -23.75
C ALA A 202 -2.61 10.15 -23.37
N ARG A 203 -1.55 10.81 -22.95
CA ARG A 203 -0.31 10.17 -22.49
C ARG A 203 0.39 11.12 -21.53
N PRO A 204 1.30 10.65 -20.67
CA PRO A 204 2.17 11.55 -19.92
C PRO A 204 2.82 12.59 -20.83
N GLY A 205 2.61 13.88 -20.54
CA GLY A 205 3.09 15.00 -21.37
C GLY A 205 2.30 15.26 -22.67
N ALA A 206 1.21 14.54 -22.90
CA ALA A 206 0.30 14.69 -24.03
C ALA A 206 -1.15 14.47 -23.58
N GLY A 207 -1.64 15.34 -22.70
CA GLY A 207 -3.04 15.36 -22.25
C GLY A 207 -3.38 14.53 -21.02
N TYR A 208 -2.40 13.81 -20.42
CA TYR A 208 -2.52 13.17 -19.11
C TYR A 208 -1.44 13.71 -18.15
N ASP A 209 -1.89 14.33 -17.06
CA ASP A 209 -1.04 14.96 -16.01
C ASP A 209 -1.26 14.31 -14.62
N GLY A 210 -2.03 13.22 -14.57
CA GLY A 210 -2.26 12.46 -13.34
C GLY A 210 -1.09 11.55 -12.96
N ASP A 211 -1.20 10.94 -11.79
CA ASP A 211 -0.30 9.88 -11.35
C ASP A 211 -0.48 8.62 -12.21
N LEU A 212 0.63 7.88 -12.37
CA LEU A 212 0.66 6.62 -13.11
C LEU A 212 0.67 5.44 -12.14
N VAL A 213 -0.09 4.41 -12.50
CA VAL A 213 -0.13 3.14 -11.78
C VAL A 213 0.20 2.01 -12.75
N ALA A 214 0.77 0.93 -12.25
CA ALA A 214 0.97 -0.29 -13.03
C ALA A 214 0.11 -1.41 -12.41
N PRO A 215 -1.22 -1.42 -12.64
CA PRO A 215 -2.09 -2.42 -12.06
C PRO A 215 -1.76 -3.79 -12.67
N MET A 216 -1.55 -4.76 -11.80
CA MET A 216 -1.33 -6.14 -12.21
C MET A 216 -2.67 -6.79 -12.54
N ILE A 217 -2.62 -8.02 -13.05
CA ILE A 217 -3.76 -8.81 -13.54
C ILE A 217 -4.95 -8.96 -12.56
N ARG A 218 -4.81 -8.60 -11.27
CA ARG A 218 -5.89 -8.65 -10.27
C ARG A 218 -6.27 -7.28 -9.69
N ASP A 219 -5.69 -6.20 -10.18
CA ASP A 219 -5.92 -4.86 -9.64
C ASP A 219 -7.06 -4.13 -10.36
N VAL A 220 -8.11 -4.86 -10.76
CA VAL A 220 -9.26 -4.32 -11.53
C VAL A 220 -9.89 -3.14 -10.79
N GLY A 221 -9.99 -3.22 -9.47
CA GLY A 221 -10.45 -2.11 -8.64
C GLY A 221 -9.60 -0.85 -8.77
N LEU A 222 -8.27 -0.98 -8.74
CA LEU A 222 -7.37 0.15 -8.90
C LEU A 222 -7.49 0.74 -10.31
N ALA A 223 -7.49 -0.11 -11.35
CA ALA A 223 -7.63 0.33 -12.73
C ALA A 223 -8.92 1.14 -12.95
N LEU A 224 -10.07 0.60 -12.52
CA LEU A 224 -11.35 1.32 -12.59
C LEU A 224 -11.34 2.62 -11.78
N ALA A 225 -10.69 2.63 -10.61
CA ALA A 225 -10.61 3.83 -9.78
C ALA A 225 -9.71 4.92 -10.37
N MET A 226 -8.75 4.55 -11.23
CA MET A 226 -7.87 5.47 -11.95
C MET A 226 -8.47 6.02 -13.24
N GLY A 227 -9.54 5.41 -13.75
CA GLY A 227 -10.27 5.93 -14.92
C GLY A 227 -10.62 4.88 -15.96
N ASP A 228 -10.19 3.62 -15.80
CA ASP A 228 -10.60 2.58 -16.74
C ASP A 228 -12.11 2.40 -16.76
N THR A 229 -12.63 2.16 -17.96
CA THR A 229 -14.03 1.79 -18.14
C THR A 229 -14.19 0.27 -18.07
N PRO A 230 -15.34 -0.25 -17.62
CA PRO A 230 -15.63 -1.69 -17.69
C PRO A 230 -15.47 -2.25 -19.11
N LEU A 231 -15.83 -1.47 -20.13
CA LEU A 231 -15.64 -1.85 -21.53
C LEU A 231 -14.16 -1.95 -21.90
N GLY A 232 -13.33 -0.99 -21.47
CA GLY A 232 -11.88 -1.02 -21.70
C GLY A 232 -11.23 -2.24 -21.07
N VAL A 233 -11.57 -2.53 -19.80
CA VAL A 233 -11.09 -3.73 -19.10
C VAL A 233 -11.52 -5.00 -19.82
N MET A 234 -12.80 -5.09 -20.25
CA MET A 234 -13.29 -6.23 -21.03
C MET A 234 -12.58 -6.36 -22.38
N ALA A 235 -12.40 -5.26 -23.13
CA ALA A 235 -11.74 -5.28 -24.42
C ALA A 235 -10.28 -5.77 -24.32
N ALA A 236 -9.56 -5.34 -23.28
CA ALA A 236 -8.23 -5.82 -22.97
C ALA A 236 -8.23 -7.33 -22.63
N ASN A 237 -9.11 -7.75 -21.71
CA ASN A 237 -9.20 -9.12 -21.22
C ASN A 237 -9.70 -10.15 -22.25
N LEU A 238 -10.46 -9.70 -23.25
CA LEU A 238 -11.05 -10.53 -24.30
C LEU A 238 -10.28 -10.45 -25.62
N GLY A 239 -9.20 -9.65 -25.68
CA GLY A 239 -8.43 -9.43 -26.90
C GLY A 239 -9.26 -8.84 -28.04
N LYS A 240 -10.18 -7.92 -27.74
CA LYS A 240 -11.07 -7.29 -28.73
C LYS A 240 -10.50 -5.98 -29.26
N ALA A 241 -10.79 -5.71 -30.54
CA ALA A 241 -10.49 -4.45 -31.19
C ALA A 241 -11.06 -3.26 -30.39
N GLY A 242 -10.33 -2.14 -30.38
CA GLY A 242 -10.65 -0.97 -29.55
C GLY A 242 -10.09 -1.04 -28.13
N SER A 243 -9.32 -2.06 -27.80
CA SER A 243 -8.47 -2.08 -26.60
C SER A 243 -7.31 -1.10 -26.77
N VAL A 244 -7.01 -0.31 -25.72
CA VAL A 244 -5.79 0.52 -25.68
C VAL A 244 -4.50 -0.31 -25.60
N MET A 245 -4.62 -1.62 -25.40
CA MET A 245 -3.53 -2.60 -25.33
C MET A 245 -3.35 -3.39 -26.64
N ASP A 246 -3.63 -2.76 -27.77
CA ASP A 246 -3.57 -3.37 -29.12
C ASP A 246 -2.13 -3.63 -29.64
N GLY A 247 -1.11 -3.12 -28.94
CA GLY A 247 0.29 -3.20 -29.36
C GLY A 247 0.62 -2.30 -30.54
N GLY A 248 -0.17 -1.25 -30.77
CA GLY A 248 -0.04 -0.30 -31.88
C GLY A 248 -0.45 -0.89 -33.23
N GLN A 249 -1.33 -1.89 -33.25
CA GLN A 249 -1.83 -2.50 -34.48
C GLN A 249 -3.32 -2.23 -34.67
N ASP A 250 -3.66 -1.67 -35.83
CA ASP A 250 -5.05 -1.40 -36.20
C ASP A 250 -5.89 -2.68 -36.15
N ASP A 251 -7.11 -2.56 -35.59
CA ASP A 251 -8.06 -3.64 -35.39
C ASP A 251 -7.57 -4.83 -34.55
N ALA A 252 -6.40 -4.71 -33.91
CA ALA A 252 -5.93 -5.67 -32.93
C ALA A 252 -6.56 -5.40 -31.55
N GLY A 253 -6.67 -6.45 -30.74
CA GLY A 253 -7.10 -6.31 -29.35
C GLY A 253 -5.97 -6.48 -28.35
N GLY A 254 -6.34 -6.42 -27.06
CA GLY A 254 -5.44 -6.70 -25.94
C GLY A 254 -4.65 -7.99 -26.12
N ARG A 255 -3.32 -7.91 -26.16
CA ARG A 255 -2.45 -9.09 -26.37
C ARG A 255 -1.98 -9.77 -25.09
N ASP A 256 -2.29 -9.19 -23.93
CA ASP A 256 -1.82 -9.70 -22.64
C ASP A 256 -2.81 -9.43 -21.50
N LEU A 257 -2.63 -10.17 -20.41
CA LEU A 257 -3.49 -10.25 -19.21
C LEU A 257 -3.47 -9.00 -18.33
N HIS A 258 -2.87 -7.92 -18.82
CA HIS A 258 -2.70 -6.67 -18.10
C HIS A 258 -3.94 -5.79 -18.25
N ILE A 259 -4.23 -5.05 -17.18
CA ILE A 259 -5.29 -4.05 -17.09
C ILE A 259 -4.63 -2.69 -16.83
N GLY A 260 -5.35 -1.60 -17.09
CA GLY A 260 -4.86 -0.24 -16.88
C GLY A 260 -4.87 0.60 -18.15
N ALA A 261 -5.44 1.80 -18.04
CA ALA A 261 -5.10 2.94 -18.87
C ALA A 261 -3.95 3.70 -18.18
N TRP A 262 -3.00 4.14 -19.02
CA TRP A 262 -1.85 5.02 -18.74
C TRP A 262 -0.59 4.36 -18.19
#